data_AF-A0A7S1H5W2-F1
#
_entry.id   AF-A0A7S1H5W2-F1
#
_cell.length_a   1.000
_cell.length_b   1.000
_cell.length_c   1.000
_cell.angle_alpha   90.00
_cell.angle_beta   90.00
_cell.angle_gamma   90.00
#
_symmetry.space_group_name_H-M   'P 1'
#
loop_
_entity.id
_entity.type
_entity.pdbx_description
1 polymer ?
#
loop_
_entity_poly.entity_id
_entity_poly.type
_entity_poly.pdbx_seq_one_letter_code
_entity_poly.pdbx_strand_id
1 'polypeptide(L)'
;IISVEPTKLDVAPGEETKFLCTRLIQKENTHGIRPVYLFEEEGAKVDWDPCAGPNSMACPYPGTRVRYYEEVAQEKNAHVIEIDGVFGEIEELFYIEERLSNTNTKYFGELTKQMIKNKSSPGS
;
A
#
# COMPACT_ATOMS: atom_id res chain seq x y z
N ILE A 1 -9.39 -6.16 -7.19
CA ILE A 1 -10.23 -4.94 -7.29
C ILE A 1 -9.42 -3.81 -6.69
N ILE A 2 -9.40 -2.63 -7.32
CA ILE A 2 -8.79 -1.43 -6.74
C ILE A 2 -9.94 -0.51 -6.30
N SER A 3 -10.05 -0.24 -5.01
CA SER A 3 -10.97 0.76 -4.45
C SER A 3 -10.18 2.02 -4.12
N VAL A 4 -10.76 3.18 -4.41
CA VAL A 4 -10.17 4.49 -4.11
C VAL A 4 -11.19 5.29 -3.33
N GLU A 5 -10.83 5.64 -2.11
CA GLU A 5 -11.66 6.35 -1.13
C GLU A 5 -10.90 7.60 -0.64
N PRO A 6 -11.58 8.62 -0.09
CA PRO A 6 -10.93 9.71 0.63
C PRO A 6 -10.01 9.17 1.75
N THR A 7 -8.96 9.93 2.08
CA THR A 7 -8.04 9.53 3.16
C THR A 7 -8.76 9.36 4.49
N LYS A 8 -8.29 8.41 5.31
CA LYS A 8 -8.74 8.23 6.70
C LYS A 8 -7.74 8.79 7.70
N LEU A 9 -6.65 9.39 7.23
CA LEU A 9 -5.65 10.06 8.07
C LEU A 9 -6.24 11.35 8.64
N ASP A 10 -5.71 11.78 9.79
CA ASP A 10 -6.10 13.03 10.41
C ASP A 10 -5.55 14.20 9.58
N VAL A 11 -6.42 14.81 8.78
CA VAL A 11 -6.09 15.92 7.91
C VAL A 11 -6.86 17.18 8.25
N ALA A 12 -6.38 18.33 7.79
CA ALA A 12 -7.08 19.59 8.00
C ALA A 12 -8.50 19.53 7.38
N PRO A 13 -9.51 20.19 7.99
CA PRO A 13 -10.87 20.16 7.49
C PRO A 13 -10.96 20.61 6.02
N GLY A 14 -11.59 19.79 5.17
CA GLY A 14 -11.71 20.06 3.73
C GLY A 14 -10.55 19.56 2.87
N GLU A 15 -9.57 18.85 3.45
CA GLU A 15 -8.45 18.23 2.74
C GLU A 15 -8.61 16.71 2.53
N GLU A 16 -9.72 16.11 2.96
CA GLU A 16 -9.95 14.66 3.00
C GLU A 16 -9.91 14.03 1.60
N THR A 17 -10.26 14.79 0.56
CA THR A 17 -10.23 14.32 -0.83
C THR A 17 -8.94 14.68 -1.58
N LYS A 18 -8.00 15.38 -0.94
CA LYS A 18 -6.68 15.69 -1.52
C LYS A 18 -5.74 14.48 -1.44
N PHE A 19 -5.93 13.65 -0.41
CA PHE A 19 -5.20 12.42 -0.20
C PHE A 19 -6.13 11.23 -0.35
N LEU A 20 -5.61 10.08 -0.73
CA LEU A 20 -6.41 8.92 -1.08
C LEU A 20 -6.07 7.74 -0.17
N CYS A 21 -7.12 7.01 0.20
CA CYS A 21 -7.03 5.68 0.76
C CYS A 21 -7.32 4.68 -0.37
N THR A 22 -6.27 4.00 -0.84
CA THR A 22 -6.36 3.04 -1.94
C THR A 22 -6.25 1.62 -1.40
N ARG A 23 -7.20 0.77 -1.80
CA ARG A 23 -7.24 -0.65 -1.41
C ARG A 23 -7.07 -1.56 -2.62
N LEU A 24 -6.14 -2.49 -2.52
CA LEU A 24 -6.02 -3.65 -3.41
C LEU A 24 -6.67 -4.86 -2.77
N ILE A 25 -7.86 -5.23 -3.25
CA ILE A 25 -8.65 -6.37 -2.76
C ILE A 25 -8.42 -7.57 -3.68
N GLN A 26 -7.85 -8.64 -3.14
CA GLN A 26 -7.37 -9.82 -3.86
C GLN A 26 -8.14 -11.06 -3.42
N LYS A 27 -9.10 -11.50 -4.24
CA LYS A 27 -9.92 -12.68 -3.91
C LYS A 27 -9.10 -13.96 -3.96
N GLU A 28 -9.32 -14.85 -3.02
CA GLU A 28 -8.71 -16.18 -3.01
C GLU A 28 -9.11 -17.01 -4.24
N ASN A 29 -8.23 -17.95 -4.63
CA ASN A 29 -8.48 -19.02 -5.61
C ASN A 29 -8.75 -18.59 -7.06
N THR A 30 -8.29 -17.41 -7.48
CA THR A 30 -8.28 -17.05 -8.91
C THR A 30 -7.04 -17.55 -9.63
N HIS A 31 -7.19 -18.56 -10.49
CA HIS A 31 -6.25 -18.91 -11.56
C HIS A 31 -4.76 -19.09 -11.16
N GLY A 32 -4.48 -19.59 -9.95
CA GLY A 32 -3.10 -19.80 -9.48
C GLY A 32 -2.35 -18.51 -9.12
N ILE A 33 -3.03 -17.37 -9.05
CA ILE A 33 -2.46 -16.12 -8.59
C ILE A 33 -2.42 -16.14 -7.06
N ARG A 34 -1.22 -15.99 -6.50
CA ARG A 34 -1.04 -15.83 -5.06
C ARG A 34 -1.21 -14.35 -4.70
N PRO A 35 -1.95 -14.04 -3.63
CA PRO A 35 -2.13 -12.66 -3.20
C PRO A 35 -0.79 -12.07 -2.73
N VAL A 36 -0.64 -10.78 -2.96
CA VAL A 36 0.39 -9.96 -2.32
C VAL A 36 0.03 -9.87 -0.84
N TYR A 37 1.03 -10.02 0.04
CA TYR A 37 0.88 -9.86 1.48
C TYR A 37 2.00 -8.98 2.04
N LEU A 38 1.79 -8.47 3.25
CA LEU A 38 2.69 -7.53 3.91
C LEU A 38 3.34 -8.20 5.12
N PHE A 39 4.65 -8.03 5.27
CA PHE A 39 5.50 -8.76 6.21
C PHE A 39 5.55 -10.27 5.95
N GLU A 40 6.41 -11.02 6.65
CA GLU A 40 6.67 -12.44 6.36
C GLU A 40 5.53 -13.41 6.75
N GLU A 41 4.40 -12.92 7.25
CA GLU A 41 3.29 -13.75 7.74
C GLU A 41 1.99 -13.53 6.94
N GLU A 42 1.69 -14.46 6.03
CA GLU A 42 0.42 -14.51 5.29
C GLU A 42 -0.75 -14.74 6.27
N GLY A 43 -1.70 -13.80 6.28
CA GLY A 43 -2.91 -13.83 7.13
C GLY A 43 -2.81 -12.99 8.41
N ALA A 44 -1.66 -12.37 8.68
CA ALA A 44 -1.52 -11.43 9.80
C ALA A 44 -2.31 -10.14 9.53
N LYS A 45 -2.99 -9.61 10.56
CA LYS A 45 -3.54 -8.25 10.51
C LYS A 45 -2.43 -7.26 10.85
N VAL A 46 -2.06 -6.44 9.88
CA VAL A 46 -0.98 -5.46 9.99
C VAL A 46 -1.54 -4.06 9.85
N ASP A 47 -1.06 -3.15 10.70
CA ASP A 47 -1.31 -1.73 10.60
C ASP A 47 0.00 -0.99 10.88
N TRP A 48 0.65 -0.53 9.80
CA TRP A 48 2.03 -0.09 9.80
C TRP A 48 2.17 1.33 9.30
N ASP A 49 2.96 2.11 10.03
CA ASP A 49 3.38 3.45 9.65
C ASP A 49 4.88 3.42 9.30
N PRO A 50 5.25 3.53 8.01
CA PRO A 50 6.64 3.55 7.56
C PRO A 50 7.42 4.78 8.07
N CYS A 51 6.71 5.82 8.49
CA CYS A 51 7.24 7.09 8.98
C CYS A 51 7.41 7.09 10.52
N ALA A 52 6.94 6.06 11.22
CA ALA A 52 7.08 5.95 12.67
C ALA A 52 8.27 5.04 13.06
N GLY A 53 9.13 5.52 13.97
CA GLY A 53 10.17 4.70 14.62
C GLY A 53 11.57 5.31 14.61
N PRO A 54 12.56 4.62 15.21
CA PRO A 54 13.94 5.13 15.37
C PRO A 54 14.74 5.21 14.06
N ASN A 55 14.34 4.48 13.01
CA ASN A 55 14.88 4.56 11.65
C ASN A 55 13.86 5.16 10.67
N SER A 56 12.98 6.04 11.16
CA SER A 56 11.92 6.65 10.34
C SER A 56 12.50 7.53 9.24
N MET A 57 11.85 7.48 8.08
CA MET A 57 12.07 8.44 7.00
C MET A 57 11.22 9.68 7.23
N ALA A 58 11.73 10.83 6.78
CA ALA A 58 10.94 12.06 6.79
C ALA A 58 9.81 11.93 5.76
N CYS A 59 8.57 11.90 6.23
CA CYS A 59 7.40 11.84 5.37
C CYS A 59 6.71 13.20 5.27
N PRO A 60 6.24 13.60 4.09
CA PRO A 60 5.40 14.78 3.94
C PRO A 60 4.10 14.58 4.71
N TYR A 61 3.49 15.69 5.11
CA TYR A 61 2.12 15.66 5.63
C TYR A 61 1.16 15.08 4.57
N PRO A 62 0.19 14.19 4.95
CA PRO A 62 -0.12 13.70 6.29
C PRO A 62 0.64 12.42 6.72
N GLY A 63 1.61 11.98 5.91
CA GLY A 63 2.32 10.72 6.06
C GLY A 63 1.65 9.61 5.24
N THR A 64 2.07 8.38 5.53
CA THR A 64 1.55 7.17 4.89
C THR A 64 1.17 6.17 5.96
N ARG A 65 0.08 5.42 5.73
CA ARG A 65 -0.28 4.26 6.54
C ARG A 65 -0.53 3.08 5.61
N VAL A 66 0.16 1.97 5.87
CA VAL A 66 0.04 0.73 5.10
C VAL A 66 -0.61 -0.33 5.99
N ARG A 67 -1.73 -0.89 5.53
CA ARG A 67 -2.45 -1.94 6.26
C ARG A 67 -2.55 -3.20 5.42
N TYR A 68 -2.54 -4.33 6.08
CA TYR A 68 -2.83 -5.63 5.48
C TYR A 68 -3.79 -6.40 6.36
N TYR A 69 -4.84 -6.95 5.77
CA TYR A 69 -5.87 -7.70 6.48
C TYR A 69 -6.69 -8.57 5.52
N GLU A 70 -7.41 -9.53 6.08
CA GLU A 70 -8.38 -10.33 5.35
C GLU A 70 -9.79 -9.74 5.50
N GLU A 71 -10.59 -9.81 4.44
CA GLU A 71 -12.01 -9.46 4.45
C GLU A 71 -12.84 -10.41 3.58
N VAL A 72 -14.16 -10.37 3.75
CA VAL A 72 -15.09 -11.05 2.83
C VAL A 72 -15.59 -10.04 1.80
N ALA A 73 -15.16 -10.18 0.56
CA ALA A 73 -15.53 -9.32 -0.55
C ALA A 73 -16.36 -10.08 -1.60
N GLN A 74 -17.64 -9.71 -1.74
CA GLN A 74 -18.59 -10.38 -2.65
C GLN A 74 -18.65 -11.90 -2.39
N GLU A 75 -18.90 -12.28 -1.13
CA GLU A 75 -19.04 -13.67 -0.66
C GLU A 75 -17.79 -14.55 -0.80
N LYS A 76 -16.62 -13.96 -1.04
CA LYS A 76 -15.34 -14.66 -1.13
C LYS A 76 -14.34 -14.04 -0.17
N ASN A 77 -13.52 -14.89 0.45
CA ASN A 77 -12.35 -14.43 1.19
C ASN A 77 -11.40 -13.67 0.26
N ALA A 78 -10.85 -12.58 0.77
CA ALA A 78 -9.93 -11.74 0.05
C ALA A 78 -8.85 -11.18 0.98
N HIS A 79 -7.65 -11.06 0.43
CA HIS A 79 -6.53 -10.38 1.06
C HIS A 79 -6.52 -8.93 0.60
N VAL A 80 -6.43 -8.00 1.54
CA VAL A 80 -6.48 -6.56 1.28
C VAL A 80 -5.15 -5.94 1.67
N ILE A 81 -4.55 -5.21 0.73
CA ILE A 81 -3.51 -4.23 1.03
C ILE A 81 -4.14 -2.85 0.89
N GLU A 82 -4.06 -2.05 1.94
CA GLU A 82 -4.56 -0.68 1.97
C GLU A 82 -3.39 0.27 2.16
N ILE A 83 -3.29 1.28 1.32
CA ILE A 83 -2.31 2.36 1.43
C ILE A 83 -3.08 3.67 1.49
N ASP A 84 -2.86 4.43 2.56
CA ASP A 84 -3.52 5.69 2.83
C ASP A 84 -2.49 6.80 3.00
N GLY A 85 -2.69 7.94 2.33
CA GLY A 85 -1.82 9.10 2.44
C GLY A 85 -1.02 9.38 1.17
N VAL A 86 0.25 9.79 1.33
CA VAL A 86 1.12 10.21 0.22
C VAL A 86 2.58 9.85 0.48
N PHE A 87 3.23 9.32 -0.56
CA PHE A 87 4.66 9.03 -0.51
C PHE A 87 5.47 10.32 -0.65
N GLY A 88 6.49 10.48 0.20
CA GLY A 88 7.40 11.61 0.17
C GLY A 88 8.53 11.47 -0.83
N GLU A 89 9.32 10.43 -0.62
CA GLU A 89 10.58 10.22 -1.30
C GLU A 89 10.65 8.80 -1.86
N ILE A 90 11.54 8.59 -2.82
CA ILE A 90 11.71 7.31 -3.50
C ILE A 90 12.13 6.20 -2.50
N GLU A 91 12.88 6.56 -1.47
CA GLU A 91 13.31 5.67 -0.40
C GLU A 91 12.12 5.04 0.35
N GLU A 92 11.02 5.78 0.52
CA GLU A 92 9.80 5.28 1.14
C GLU A 92 9.16 4.17 0.29
N LEU A 93 9.16 4.33 -1.04
CA LEU A 93 8.66 3.30 -1.96
C LEU A 93 9.49 2.02 -1.88
N PHE A 94 10.82 2.13 -1.84
CA PHE A 94 11.68 0.96 -1.66
C PHE A 94 11.45 0.27 -0.32
N TYR A 95 11.25 1.05 0.74
CA TYR A 95 11.01 0.53 2.08
C TYR A 95 9.71 -0.26 2.15
N ILE A 96 8.65 0.24 1.52
CA ILE A 96 7.38 -0.47 1.42
C ILE A 96 7.54 -1.71 0.52
N GLU A 97 8.21 -1.59 -0.63
CA GLU A 97 8.46 -2.72 -1.55
C GLU A 97 9.20 -3.88 -0.85
N GLU A 98 10.17 -3.58 0.01
CA GLU A 98 10.92 -4.59 0.77
C GLU A 98 10.03 -5.39 1.73
N ARG A 99 8.90 -4.83 2.20
CA ARG A 99 7.96 -5.53 3.09
C ARG A 99 6.82 -6.22 2.34
N LEU A 100 6.71 -6.02 1.02
CA LEU A 100 5.71 -6.68 0.20
C LEU A 100 6.25 -8.01 -0.33
N SER A 101 5.46 -9.06 -0.13
CA SER A 101 5.74 -10.40 -0.64
C SER A 101 4.76 -10.79 -1.75
N ASN A 102 5.14 -11.72 -2.62
CA ASN A 102 4.36 -12.17 -3.79
C ASN A 102 4.02 -11.06 -4.81
N THR A 103 4.82 -9.98 -4.88
CA THR A 103 4.65 -8.89 -5.87
C THR A 103 4.92 -9.30 -7.32
N ASN A 104 5.43 -10.53 -7.53
CA ASN A 104 5.78 -11.08 -8.83
C ASN A 104 6.83 -10.25 -9.58
N THR A 105 7.67 -9.52 -8.84
CA THR A 105 8.84 -8.83 -9.37
C THR A 105 9.96 -9.82 -9.69
N LYS A 106 10.77 -9.50 -10.71
CA LYS A 106 11.93 -10.26 -11.16
C LYS A 106 13.19 -9.94 -10.36
N TYR A 107 13.24 -8.74 -9.78
CA TYR A 107 14.34 -8.26 -8.96
C TYR A 107 13.81 -7.20 -7.98
N PHE A 108 14.50 -7.06 -6.84
CA PHE A 108 14.20 -6.02 -5.86
C PHE A 108 14.30 -4.62 -6.50
N GLY A 109 13.29 -3.78 -6.28
CA GLY A 109 13.23 -2.43 -6.83
C GLY A 109 12.54 -2.34 -8.19
N GLU A 110 12.07 -3.44 -8.76
CA GLU A 110 11.37 -3.41 -10.04
C GLU A 110 10.06 -2.61 -9.93
N LEU A 111 9.30 -2.75 -8.83
CA LEU A 111 8.05 -2.02 -8.64
C LEU A 111 8.32 -0.51 -8.56
N THR A 112 9.23 -0.11 -7.68
CA THR A 112 9.62 1.30 -7.51
C THR A 112 10.15 1.89 -8.82
N LYS A 113 10.96 1.14 -9.58
CA LYS A 113 11.47 1.58 -10.89
C LYS A 113 10.36 1.78 -11.93
N GLN A 114 9.33 0.93 -11.94
CA GLN A 114 8.18 1.12 -12.84
C GLN A 114 7.38 2.37 -12.47
N MET A 115 7.24 2.68 -11.18
CA MET A 115 6.59 3.92 -10.73
C MET A 115 7.38 5.16 -11.17
N ILE A 116 8.69 5.20 -10.90
CA ILE A 116 9.56 6.33 -11.30
C ILE A 116 9.55 6.56 -12.81
N LYS A 117 9.56 5.49 -13.61
CA LYS A 117 9.48 5.58 -15.06
C LYS A 117 8.20 6.29 -15.53
N ASN A 118 7.13 6.18 -14.76
CA ASN A 118 5.82 6.74 -15.05
C ASN A 118 5.44 7.92 -14.14
N LYS A 119 6.42 8.59 -13.49
CA LYS A 119 6.21 9.67 -12.50
C LYS A 119 5.30 10.83 -12.91
N SER A 120 5.08 11.02 -14.22
CA SER A 120 4.16 12.05 -14.73
C SER A 120 2.69 11.60 -14.76
N SER A 121 2.42 10.35 -14.42
CA SER A 121 1.07 9.79 -14.41
C SER A 121 0.35 10.21 -13.12
N PRO A 122 -0.96 10.50 -13.17
CA PRO A 122 -1.72 10.76 -11.96
C PRO A 122 -1.62 9.59 -10.97
N GLY A 123 -1.30 9.89 -9.72
CA GLY A 123 -1.11 8.89 -8.65
C GLY A 123 0.27 8.22 -8.60
N SER A 124 1.25 8.70 -9.39
CA SER A 124 2.67 8.34 -9.27
C SER A 124 3.45 9.33 -8.41
#